data_AF-A0A7L1BMQ0-F1
#
_entry.id   AF-A0A7L1BMQ0-F1
#
_cell.length_a   1.000
_cell.length_b   1.000
_cell.length_c   1.000
_cell.angle_alpha   90.00
_cell.angle_beta   90.00
_cell.angle_gamma   90.00
#
_symmetry.space_group_name_H-M   'P 1'
#
loop_
_entity.id
_entity.type
_entity.pdbx_description
1 polymer ?
#
loop_
_entity_poly.entity_id
_entity_poly.type
_entity_poly.pdbx_seq_one_letter_code
_entity_poly.pdbx_strand_id
1 'polypeptide(L)'
;AMSKSAVKISSDLLSNPLCEQEPSFLEMVTAFDTAMKRMDSFNQEKVEWLWLENGSAGRIMKLFSSVFPSLNMAVKRREQTLQDYKRLQSKVEKYEEKERTGPVLAKLHQ
;
A
#
# COMPACT_ATOMS: atom_id res chain seq x y z
N ALA A 1 -6.49 12.83 19.69
CA ALA A 1 -6.11 12.82 21.12
C ALA A 1 -6.50 14.15 21.77
N MET A 2 -5.98 15.28 21.31
CA MET A 2 -6.29 16.63 21.84
C MET A 2 -7.79 16.99 21.83
N SER A 3 -8.51 16.73 20.73
CA SER A 3 -9.95 17.03 20.63
C SER A 3 -10.80 16.23 21.62
N LYS A 4 -10.47 14.94 21.84
CA LYS A 4 -11.13 14.09 22.84
C LYS A 4 -10.93 14.63 24.26
N SER A 5 -9.73 15.12 24.58
CA SER A 5 -9.46 15.77 25.86
C SER A 5 -10.27 17.06 26.03
N ALA A 6 -10.41 17.86 24.97
CA ALA A 6 -11.21 19.08 24.99
C ALA A 6 -12.71 18.79 25.21
N VAL A 7 -13.26 17.76 24.56
CA VAL A 7 -14.64 17.28 24.80
C VAL A 7 -14.81 16.78 26.24
N LYS A 8 -13.80 16.11 26.79
CA LYS A 8 -13.87 15.64 28.19
C LYS A 8 -13.91 16.82 29.16
N ILE A 9 -13.07 17.83 28.95
CA ILE A 9 -13.06 19.04 29.77
C ILE A 9 -14.40 19.79 29.69
N SER A 10 -14.99 19.95 28.50
CA SER A 10 -16.28 20.62 28.36
C SER A 10 -17.42 19.84 29.02
N SER A 11 -17.41 18.50 28.91
CA SER A 11 -18.36 17.64 29.59
C SER A 11 -18.23 17.71 31.11
N ASP A 12 -17.00 17.78 31.64
CA ASP A 12 -16.76 17.86 33.09
C ASP A 12 -17.24 19.22 33.64
N LEU A 13 -17.06 20.30 32.88
CA LEU A 13 -17.61 21.62 33.21
C LEU A 13 -19.14 21.63 33.22
N LEU A 14 -19.80 20.95 32.26
CA LEU A 14 -21.26 20.81 32.25
C LEU A 14 -21.80 20.04 33.46
N SER A 15 -21.03 19.10 33.99
CA SER A 15 -21.42 18.34 35.20
C SER A 15 -21.21 19.11 36.50
N ASN A 16 -20.69 20.34 36.44
CA ASN A 16 -20.44 21.15 37.63
C ASN A 16 -21.77 21.71 38.20
N PRO A 17 -22.03 21.60 39.51
CA PRO A 17 -23.23 22.15 40.16
C PRO A 17 -23.46 23.65 39.95
N LEU A 18 -22.42 24.41 39.62
CA LEU A 18 -22.53 25.83 39.26
C LEU A 18 -23.41 26.06 38.03
N CYS A 19 -23.50 25.08 37.11
CA CYS A 19 -24.40 25.13 35.97
C CYS A 19 -25.88 25.04 36.37
N GLU A 20 -26.21 24.54 37.56
CA GLU A 20 -27.59 24.55 38.08
C GLU A 20 -27.94 25.87 38.78
N GLN A 21 -26.91 26.58 39.26
CA GLN A 21 -27.06 27.80 40.07
C GLN A 21 -27.03 29.07 39.22
N GLU A 22 -26.25 29.07 38.14
CA GLU A 22 -26.03 30.22 37.27
C GLU A 22 -26.47 29.90 35.83
N PRO A 23 -27.68 30.33 35.42
CA PRO A 23 -28.19 30.08 34.07
C PRO A 23 -27.28 30.63 32.97
N SER A 24 -26.63 31.76 33.22
CA SER A 24 -25.69 32.41 32.29
C SER A 24 -24.42 31.58 32.08
N PHE A 25 -23.94 30.92 33.14
CA PHE A 25 -22.80 30.02 33.09
C PHE A 25 -23.15 28.73 32.34
N LEU A 26 -24.32 28.15 32.61
CA LEU A 26 -24.81 26.97 31.89
C LEU A 26 -24.89 27.21 30.38
N GLU A 27 -25.44 28.35 29.96
CA GLU A 27 -25.54 28.70 28.54
C GLU A 27 -24.16 28.76 27.86
N MET A 28 -23.20 29.43 28.51
CA MET A 28 -21.82 29.55 28.02
C MET A 28 -21.13 28.18 27.91
N VAL A 29 -21.23 27.36 28.95
CA VAL A 29 -20.60 26.04 28.99
C VAL A 29 -21.26 25.08 27.99
N THR A 30 -22.57 25.19 27.78
CA THR A 30 -23.29 24.42 26.74
C THR A 30 -22.85 24.81 25.33
N ALA A 31 -22.68 26.10 25.07
CA ALA A 31 -22.15 26.59 23.79
C ALA A 31 -20.71 26.09 23.57
N PHE A 32 -19.88 26.12 24.61
CA PHE A 32 -18.51 25.60 24.56
C PHE A 32 -18.47 24.09 24.29
N ASP A 33 -19.26 23.29 25.01
CA ASP A 33 -19.34 21.84 24.81
C ASP A 33 -19.81 21.47 23.39
N THR A 34 -20.81 22.19 22.89
CA THR A 34 -21.28 22.04 21.51
C THR A 34 -20.16 22.33 20.51
N ALA A 35 -19.37 23.37 20.72
CA ALA A 35 -18.23 23.69 19.87
C ALA A 35 -17.13 22.61 19.93
N MET A 36 -16.83 22.09 21.12
CA MET A 36 -15.81 21.04 21.29
C MET A 36 -16.23 19.73 20.63
N LYS A 37 -17.50 19.33 20.74
CA LYS A 37 -18.05 18.14 20.07
C LYS A 37 -18.03 18.28 18.55
N ARG A 38 -18.39 19.45 18.01
CA ARG A 38 -18.30 19.73 16.56
C ARG A 38 -16.86 19.63 16.06
N MET A 39 -15.91 20.17 16.82
CA MET A 39 -14.48 20.07 16.49
C MET A 39 -13.97 18.62 16.53
N ASP A 40 -14.38 17.83 17.53
CA ASP A 40 -13.99 16.41 17.59
C ASP A 40 -14.59 15.62 16.43
N SER A 41 -15.86 15.84 16.09
CA SER A 41 -16.53 15.23 14.93
C SER A 41 -15.80 15.57 13.62
N PHE A 42 -15.47 16.84 13.40
CA PHE A 42 -14.70 17.28 12.23
C PHE A 42 -13.31 16.59 12.16
N ASN A 43 -12.64 16.45 13.30
CA ASN A 43 -11.36 15.75 13.36
C ASN A 43 -11.49 14.24 13.11
N GLN A 44 -12.57 13.62 13.58
CA GLN A 44 -12.85 12.20 13.30
C GLN A 44 -13.11 11.98 11.81
N GLU A 45 -13.93 12.81 11.17
CA GLU A 45 -14.16 12.76 9.71
C GLU A 45 -12.86 12.92 8.94
N LYS A 46 -12.01 13.88 9.32
CA LYS A 46 -10.70 14.05 8.68
C LYS A 46 -9.79 12.82 8.83
N VAL A 47 -9.80 12.19 10.01
CA VAL A 47 -9.05 10.95 10.26
C VAL A 47 -9.61 9.81 9.43
N GLU A 48 -10.94 9.70 9.30
CA GLU A 48 -11.61 8.70 8.48
C GLU A 48 -11.35 8.92 6.98
N TRP A 49 -11.41 10.16 6.49
CA TRP A 49 -10.98 10.55 5.14
C TRP A 49 -9.54 10.15 4.87
N LEU A 50 -8.61 10.47 5.79
CA LEU A 50 -7.21 10.02 5.71
C LEU A 50 -7.11 8.49 5.73
N TRP A 51 -7.92 7.80 6.55
CA TRP A 51 -7.96 6.35 6.62
C TRP A 51 -8.56 5.72 5.37
N LEU A 52 -9.44 6.39 4.64
CA LEU A 52 -10.03 5.93 3.37
C LEU A 52 -9.07 6.18 2.20
N GLU A 53 -8.44 7.35 2.18
CA GLU A 53 -7.44 7.76 1.19
C GLU A 53 -6.15 6.92 1.32
N ASN A 54 -5.66 6.67 2.54
CA ASN A 54 -4.63 5.65 2.79
C ASN A 54 -5.18 4.22 2.92
N GLY A 55 -6.50 4.05 2.95
CA GLY A 55 -7.17 2.78 3.16
C GLY A 55 -7.21 1.99 1.90
N SER A 56 -8.03 2.40 0.93
CA SER A 56 -8.19 1.63 -0.31
C SER A 56 -7.04 1.89 -1.27
N ALA A 57 -6.77 3.16 -1.60
CA ALA A 57 -5.66 3.51 -2.48
C ALA A 57 -4.31 3.20 -1.82
N GLY A 58 -4.12 3.53 -0.54
CA GLY A 58 -2.90 3.17 0.18
C GLY A 58 -2.65 1.65 0.31
N ARG A 59 -3.68 0.81 0.53
CA ARG A 59 -3.52 -0.66 0.48
C ARG A 59 -3.17 -1.16 -0.91
N ILE A 60 -3.81 -0.61 -1.94
CA ILE A 60 -3.52 -0.93 -3.34
C ILE A 60 -2.07 -0.54 -3.70
N MET A 61 -1.62 0.65 -3.30
CA MET A 61 -0.24 1.09 -3.49
C MET A 61 0.76 0.21 -2.73
N LYS A 62 0.45 -0.21 -1.48
CA LYS A 62 1.29 -1.16 -0.73
C LYS A 62 1.37 -2.52 -1.43
N LEU A 63 0.25 -3.05 -1.93
CA LEU A 63 0.22 -4.29 -2.70
C LEU A 63 1.08 -4.18 -3.96
N PHE A 64 0.92 -3.10 -4.73
CA PHE A 64 1.72 -2.85 -5.92
C PHE A 64 3.20 -2.69 -5.62
N SER A 65 3.56 -2.06 -4.50
CA SER A 65 4.94 -1.89 -4.08
C SER A 65 5.67 -3.21 -3.78
N SER A 66 4.96 -4.27 -3.40
CA SER A 66 5.54 -5.61 -3.18
C SER A 66 5.47 -6.52 -4.42
N VAL A 67 4.40 -6.40 -5.20
CA VAL A 67 4.18 -7.24 -6.39
C VAL A 67 5.07 -6.81 -7.56
N PHE A 68 5.27 -5.52 -7.80
CA PHE A 68 6.06 -5.07 -8.95
C PHE A 68 7.54 -5.49 -8.91
N PRO A 69 8.26 -5.41 -7.77
CA PRO A 69 9.65 -5.86 -7.71
C PRO A 69 9.78 -7.37 -7.95
N SER A 70 8.90 -8.19 -7.36
CA SER A 70 8.93 -9.65 -7.51
C SER A 70 8.60 -10.07 -8.95
N LEU A 71 7.59 -9.46 -9.57
CA LEU A 71 7.26 -9.65 -10.97
C LEU A 71 8.42 -9.25 -11.89
N ASN A 72 9.03 -8.09 -11.67
CA ASN A 72 10.17 -7.62 -12.47
C ASN A 72 11.36 -8.59 -12.40
N MET A 73 11.63 -9.16 -11.23
CA MET A 73 12.67 -10.18 -11.08
C MET A 73 12.33 -11.47 -11.82
N ALA A 74 11.06 -11.91 -11.78
CA ALA A 74 10.61 -13.06 -12.55
C ALA A 74 10.75 -12.84 -14.07
N VAL A 75 10.40 -11.64 -14.55
CA VAL A 75 10.57 -11.24 -15.95
C VAL A 75 12.04 -11.24 -16.36
N LYS A 76 12.94 -10.67 -15.53
CA LYS A 76 14.38 -10.69 -15.79
C LYS A 76 14.94 -12.11 -15.86
N ARG A 77 14.52 -13.01 -14.96
CA ARG A 77 14.93 -14.42 -14.98
C ARG A 77 14.44 -15.12 -16.25
N ARG A 78 13.18 -14.90 -16.62
CA ARG A 78 12.61 -15.45 -17.87
C ARG A 78 13.40 -14.99 -19.09
N GLU A 79 13.75 -13.70 -19.16
CA GLU A 79 14.50 -13.14 -20.29
C GLU A 79 15.91 -13.73 -20.35
N GLN A 80 16.58 -13.90 -19.21
CA GLN A 80 17.88 -14.57 -19.15
C GLN A 80 17.81 -16.00 -19.70
N THR A 81 16.86 -16.81 -19.21
CA THR A 81 16.67 -18.18 -19.69
C THR A 81 16.35 -18.23 -21.19
N LEU A 82 15.58 -17.27 -21.70
CA LEU A 82 15.26 -17.18 -23.12
C LEU A 82 16.49 -16.87 -23.98
N GLN A 83 17.37 -15.99 -23.51
CA GLN A 83 18.64 -15.70 -24.20
C GLN A 83 19.56 -16.93 -24.21
N ASP A 84 19.65 -17.64 -23.09
CA ASP A 84 20.44 -18.87 -23.00
C ASP A 84 19.88 -19.95 -23.94
N TYR A 85 18.56 -20.14 -23.96
CA TYR A 85 17.89 -21.05 -24.90
C TYR A 85 18.25 -20.72 -26.35
N LYS A 86 18.11 -19.46 -26.77
CA LYS A 86 18.47 -19.02 -28.14
C LYS A 86 19.94 -19.33 -28.46
N ARG A 87 20.85 -19.09 -27.50
CA ARG A 87 22.28 -19.39 -27.66
C ARG A 87 22.54 -20.88 -27.83
N LEU A 88 21.87 -21.73 -27.05
CA LEU A 88 22.00 -23.19 -27.20
C LEU A 88 21.39 -23.66 -28.51
N GLN A 89 20.22 -23.13 -28.90
CA GLN A 89 19.57 -23.46 -30.15
C GLN A 89 20.49 -23.20 -31.35
N SER A 90 21.12 -22.01 -31.42
CA SER A 90 22.09 -21.72 -32.49
C SER A 90 23.33 -22.62 -32.48
N LYS A 91 23.70 -23.22 -31.33
CA LYS A 91 24.77 -24.23 -31.29
C LYS A 91 24.30 -25.56 -31.85
N VAL A 92 23.08 -25.99 -31.52
CA VAL A 92 22.47 -27.21 -32.05
C VAL A 92 22.39 -27.12 -33.58
N GLU A 93 21.82 -26.04 -34.11
CA GLU A 93 21.71 -25.81 -35.55
C GLU A 93 23.09 -25.86 -36.24
N LYS A 94 24.11 -25.26 -35.64
CA LYS A 94 25.49 -25.33 -36.14
C LYS A 94 26.09 -26.74 -36.11
N TYR A 95 25.75 -27.56 -35.11
CA TYR A 95 26.23 -28.94 -35.03
C TYR A 95 25.50 -29.82 -36.04
N GLU A 96 24.18 -29.69 -36.18
CA GLU A 96 23.40 -30.38 -37.21
C GLU A 96 23.91 -30.09 -38.62
N GLU A 97 24.26 -28.83 -38.92
CA GLU A 97 24.85 -28.47 -40.22
C GLU A 97 26.25 -29.07 -40.43
N LYS A 98 27.05 -29.18 -39.37
CA LYS A 98 28.36 -29.86 -39.40
C LYS A 98 28.23 -31.37 -39.58
N GLU A 99 27.24 -32.00 -38.96
CA GLU A 99 26.95 -33.43 -39.17
C GLU A 99 26.46 -33.69 -40.61
N ARG A 100 25.81 -32.70 -41.23
CA ARG A 100 25.40 -32.76 -42.64
C ARG A 100 26.55 -32.62 -43.64
N THR A 101 27.73 -32.17 -43.21
CA THR A 101 28.89 -31.96 -44.09
C THR A 101 29.94 -33.07 -43.94
N GLY A 102 30.08 -33.89 -44.98
CA GLY A 102 31.28 -34.60 -45.47
C GLY A 102 32.08 -35.49 -44.49
N PRO A 103 33.07 -34.98 -43.73
CA PRO A 103 34.09 -35.84 -43.12
C PRO A 103 33.65 -36.65 -41.88
N VAL A 104 32.50 -36.34 -41.28
CA VAL A 104 32.01 -36.99 -40.06
C VAL A 104 31.28 -38.32 -40.34
N LEU A 105 30.58 -38.44 -41.48
CA LEU A 105 29.93 -39.68 -41.91
C LEU A 105 30.91 -40.84 -42.09
N ALA A 106 32.16 -40.54 -42.47
CA ALA A 106 33.19 -41.54 -42.72
C ALA A 106 33.86 -42.10 -41.45
N LYS A 107 33.69 -41.46 -40.28
CA LYS A 107 34.30 -41.91 -39.00
C LYS A 107 33.35 -42.68 -38.09
N LEU A 108 32.06 -42.71 -38.39
CA LEU A 108 31.05 -43.43 -37.59
C LEU A 108 30.84 -44.89 -38.03
N HIS A 109 31.44 -45.29 -39.16
CA HIS A 109 31.32 -46.63 -39.76
C HIS A 109 32.65 -47.39 -39.88
N GLN A 110 33.67 -47.04 -39.09
CA GLN A 110 34.92 -47.81 -39.03
C GLN A 110 35.14 -48.39 -37.63
#